data_AF-A0A0D2FDQ3-F1
#
_entry.id   AF-A0A0D2FDQ3-F1
#
_cell.length_a   1.000
_cell.length_b   1.000
_cell.length_c   1.000
_cell.angle_alpha   90.00
_cell.angle_beta   90.00
_cell.angle_gamma   90.00
#
_symmetry.space_group_name_H-M   'P 1'
#
loop_
_entity.id
_entity.type
_entity.pdbx_description
1 polymer ?
#
loop_
_entity_poly.entity_id
_entity_poly.type
_entity_poly.pdbx_seq_one_letter_code
_entity_poly.pdbx_strand_id
1 'polypeptide(L)'
;MVQQGLVEPIFSFCFGNSRREGDESEVVFGGANHDHYLGDLIMLPTRNKPTWETTFTSLAFGDWSVELNNTDAAIDTGASFTLLPTGLAEQLDAFPPPTSNR
;
A
#
# COMPACT_ATOMS: atom_id res chain seq x y z
N MET A 1 -4.33 7.53 23.75
CA MET A 1 -2.95 6.97 23.72
C MET A 1 -1.90 8.07 23.66
N VAL A 2 -1.76 8.83 22.55
CA VAL A 2 -0.76 9.92 22.45
C VAL A 2 -0.94 10.99 23.53
N GLN A 3 -2.16 11.54 23.71
CA GLN A 3 -2.44 12.54 24.75
C GLN A 3 -2.22 12.03 26.18
N GLN A 4 -2.22 10.72 26.38
CA GLN A 4 -1.96 10.07 27.67
C GLN A 4 -0.47 9.75 27.86
N GLY A 5 0.39 10.07 26.88
CA GLY A 5 1.83 9.77 26.92
C GLY A 5 2.18 8.29 26.81
N LEU A 6 1.27 7.46 26.28
CA LEU A 6 1.48 5.99 26.22
C LEU A 6 2.29 5.55 25.00
N VAL A 7 2.23 6.31 23.91
CA VAL A 7 2.83 5.96 22.61
C VAL A 7 3.21 7.23 21.85
N GLU A 8 4.22 7.11 20.99
CA GLU A 8 4.51 8.11 19.96
C GLU A 8 3.37 8.22 18.92
N PRO A 9 3.22 9.35 18.21
CA PRO A 9 2.13 9.58 17.27
C PRO A 9 2.36 8.88 15.91
N ILE A 10 2.71 7.60 15.95
CA ILE A 10 2.95 6.74 14.79
C ILE A 10 2.39 5.34 15.08
N PHE A 11 1.96 4.63 14.05
CA PHE A 11 1.61 3.22 14.12
C PHE A 11 1.98 2.56 12.79
N SER A 12 2.12 1.24 12.80
CA SER A 12 2.45 0.45 11.61
C SER A 12 1.65 -0.83 11.55
N PHE A 13 1.47 -1.34 10.34
CA PHE A 13 0.88 -2.66 10.09
C PHE A 13 1.89 -3.56 9.37
N CYS A 14 1.95 -4.81 9.78
CA CYS A 14 2.54 -5.90 9.01
C CYS A 14 1.45 -6.96 8.78
N PHE A 15 1.26 -7.37 7.52
CA PHE A 15 0.28 -8.40 7.18
C PHE A 15 0.99 -9.73 6.93
N GLY A 16 0.63 -10.73 7.74
CA GLY A 16 1.08 -12.11 7.55
C GLY A 16 0.45 -12.74 6.30
N ASN A 17 1.12 -13.76 5.76
CA ASN A 17 0.62 -14.49 4.60
C ASN A 17 -0.41 -15.55 5.02
N SER A 18 -1.68 -15.35 4.63
CA SER A 18 -2.78 -16.27 4.94
C SER A 18 -2.61 -17.69 4.39
N ARG A 19 -1.67 -17.92 3.47
CA ARG A 19 -1.34 -19.26 2.92
C ARG A 19 -0.24 -19.98 3.70
N ARG A 20 0.38 -19.33 4.70
CA ARG A 20 1.46 -19.88 5.52
C ARG A 20 0.98 -20.02 6.96
N GLU A 21 0.99 -21.26 7.45
CA GLU A 21 0.63 -21.53 8.84
C GLU A 21 1.64 -20.86 9.79
N GLY A 22 1.14 -20.16 10.81
CA GLY A 22 1.95 -19.43 11.79
C GLY A 22 2.43 -18.04 11.34
N ASP A 23 2.04 -17.55 10.16
CA ASP A 23 2.36 -16.21 9.69
C ASP A 23 1.25 -15.22 10.12
N GLU A 24 1.43 -14.58 11.27
CA GLU A 24 0.46 -13.69 11.89
C GLU A 24 0.58 -12.24 11.40
N SER A 25 -0.51 -11.48 11.48
CA SER A 25 -0.48 -10.04 11.21
C SER A 25 -0.29 -9.26 12.51
N GLU A 26 0.45 -8.15 12.44
CA GLU A 26 0.78 -7.31 13.58
C GLU A 26 0.34 -5.86 13.34
N VAL A 27 -0.16 -5.21 14.39
CA VAL A 27 -0.26 -3.75 14.48
C VAL A 27 0.59 -3.26 15.64
N VAL A 28 1.44 -2.28 15.39
CA VAL A 28 2.28 -1.63 16.40
C VAL A 28 1.80 -0.20 16.59
N PHE A 29 1.52 0.19 17.82
CA PHE A 29 1.25 1.57 18.19
C PHE A 29 2.49 2.16 18.86
N GLY A 30 2.91 3.35 18.41
CA GLY A 30 4.09 4.06 18.92
C GLY A 30 5.40 3.76 18.19
N GLY A 31 5.38 2.99 17.10
CA GLY A 31 6.57 2.71 16.31
C GLY A 31 6.31 1.78 15.13
N ALA A 32 7.39 1.20 14.63
CA ALA A 32 7.38 0.12 13.66
C ALA A 32 8.33 -1.00 14.12
N ASN A 33 7.94 -2.25 13.88
CA ASN A 33 8.79 -3.40 14.17
C ASN A 33 9.79 -3.62 13.02
N HIS A 34 11.07 -3.45 13.30
CA HIS A 34 12.14 -3.53 12.30
C HIS A 34 12.39 -4.95 11.77
N ASP A 35 11.89 -5.99 12.46
CA ASP A 35 12.00 -7.37 11.98
C ASP A 35 11.08 -7.65 10.79
N HIS A 36 10.14 -6.75 10.48
CA HIS A 36 9.12 -6.90 9.44
C HIS A 36 9.43 -6.18 8.12
N TYR A 37 10.57 -5.51 8.00
CA TYR A 37 10.99 -4.88 6.74
C TYR A 37 12.51 -4.84 6.59
N LEU A 38 12.97 -4.61 5.37
CA LEU A 38 14.39 -4.48 5.05
C LEU A 38 14.69 -3.06 4.58
N GLY A 39 15.85 -2.53 4.98
CA GLY A 39 16.28 -1.19 4.59
C GLY A 39 15.47 -0.08 5.25
N ASP A 40 15.48 1.09 4.62
CA ASP A 40 14.83 2.29 5.17
C ASP A 40 13.40 2.44 4.67
N LEU A 41 12.52 2.95 5.53
CA LEU A 41 11.16 3.31 5.17
C LEU A 41 11.16 4.60 4.33
N ILE A 42 10.46 4.55 3.20
CA ILE A 42 10.21 5.74 2.39
C ILE A 42 8.99 6.46 2.95
N MET A 43 9.19 7.67 3.46
CA MET A 43 8.12 8.50 4.01
C MET A 43 7.51 9.36 2.91
N LEU A 44 6.22 9.16 2.63
CA LEU A 44 5.46 9.95 1.68
C LEU A 44 4.63 11.03 2.40
N PRO A 45 4.58 12.26 1.88
CA PRO A 45 3.78 13.33 2.50
C PRO A 45 2.28 13.08 2.29
N THR A 46 1.49 13.23 3.35
CA THR A 46 0.03 13.20 3.25
C THR A 46 -0.48 14.48 2.58
N ARG A 47 -1.41 14.37 1.64
CA ARG A 47 -1.96 15.53 0.91
C ARG A 47 -3.12 16.21 1.63
N ASN A 48 -4.02 15.43 2.25
CA ASN A 48 -5.25 15.93 2.86
C ASN A 48 -5.43 15.34 4.27
N LYS A 49 -5.74 16.16 5.27
CA LYS A 49 -6.26 15.66 6.56
C LYS A 49 -7.79 15.60 6.43
N PRO A 50 -8.47 14.51 6.83
CA PRO A 50 -8.07 13.46 7.77
C PRO A 50 -7.61 12.12 7.12
N THR A 51 -7.37 12.08 5.81
CA THR A 51 -7.16 10.84 5.07
C THR A 51 -5.67 10.49 4.93
N TRP A 52 -5.36 9.19 4.82
CA TRP A 52 -4.00 8.71 4.56
C TRP A 52 -3.70 8.69 3.06
N GLU A 53 -3.98 9.80 2.39
CA GLU A 53 -3.80 9.99 0.95
C GLU A 53 -2.43 10.59 0.63
N THR A 54 -1.77 10.05 -0.39
CA THR A 54 -0.51 10.56 -0.96
C THR A 54 -0.60 10.64 -2.48
N THR A 55 0.27 11.44 -3.09
CA THR A 55 0.42 11.49 -4.55
C THR A 55 0.77 10.12 -5.11
N PHE A 56 0.10 9.73 -6.21
CA PHE A 56 0.35 8.49 -6.94
C PHE A 56 0.66 8.82 -8.41
N THR A 57 1.91 8.61 -8.82
CA THR A 57 2.43 9.18 -10.08
C THR A 57 2.40 8.23 -11.25
N SER A 58 2.46 6.92 -11.02
CA SER A 58 2.58 5.96 -12.12
C SER A 58 2.14 4.57 -11.69
N LEU A 59 1.60 3.80 -12.63
CA LEU A 59 1.33 2.38 -12.47
C LEU A 59 2.06 1.61 -13.58
N ALA A 60 2.69 0.50 -13.23
CA ALA A 60 3.37 -0.38 -14.19
C ALA A 60 2.96 -1.85 -13.96
N PHE A 61 2.78 -2.59 -15.05
CA PHE A 61 2.46 -4.01 -15.09
C PHE A 61 3.12 -4.68 -16.30
N GLY A 62 4.14 -5.52 -16.06
CA GLY A 62 4.95 -6.08 -17.15
C GLY A 62 5.62 -4.97 -17.97
N ASP A 63 5.41 -5.01 -19.29
CA ASP A 63 5.90 -3.98 -20.23
C ASP A 63 4.94 -2.79 -20.40
N TRP A 64 3.79 -2.80 -19.72
CA TRP A 64 2.85 -1.69 -19.72
C TRP A 64 3.11 -0.76 -18.55
N SER A 65 3.11 0.54 -18.82
CA SER A 65 3.23 1.58 -17.81
C SER A 65 2.42 2.79 -18.20
N VAL A 66 1.83 3.47 -17.22
CA VAL A 66 1.11 4.71 -17.41
C VAL A 66 1.51 5.72 -16.35
N GLU A 67 1.81 6.93 -16.82
CA GLU A 67 1.99 8.11 -15.97
C GLU A 67 0.60 8.66 -15.62
N LEU A 68 0.39 8.91 -14.34
CA LEU A 68 -0.87 9.34 -13.76
C LEU A 68 -0.75 10.80 -13.34
N ASN A 69 -1.58 11.65 -13.96
CA ASN A 69 -1.62 13.06 -13.63
C ASN A 69 -2.72 13.31 -12.61
N ASN A 70 -2.42 14.12 -11.58
CA ASN A 70 -3.37 14.50 -10.53
C ASN A 70 -4.10 13.31 -9.88
N THR A 71 -3.40 12.20 -9.71
CA THR A 71 -3.94 11.00 -9.07
C THR A 71 -3.34 10.86 -7.67
N ASP A 72 -4.20 10.49 -6.72
CA ASP A 72 -3.82 10.22 -5.34
C ASP A 72 -4.17 8.76 -5.01
N ALA A 73 -3.47 8.20 -4.03
CA ALA A 73 -3.73 6.86 -3.51
C ALA A 73 -3.83 6.90 -1.99
N ALA A 74 -4.71 6.07 -1.44
CA ALA A 74 -4.85 5.87 0.00
C ALA A 74 -4.50 4.42 0.36
N ILE A 75 -3.82 4.27 1.50
CA ILE A 75 -3.58 2.96 2.10
C ILE A 75 -4.75 2.66 3.04
N ASP A 76 -5.67 1.80 2.61
CA ASP A 76 -6.84 1.39 3.38
C ASP A 76 -6.69 -0.07 3.81
N THR A 77 -6.28 -0.27 5.07
CA THR A 77 -6.13 -1.60 5.67
C THR A 77 -7.46 -2.34 5.87
N GLY A 78 -8.60 -1.65 5.72
CA GLY A 78 -9.93 -2.26 5.75
C GLY A 78 -10.38 -2.83 4.40
N ALA A 79 -9.65 -2.55 3.32
CA ALA A 79 -9.96 -3.04 1.98
C ALA A 79 -9.20 -4.35 1.68
N SER A 80 -9.90 -5.32 1.08
CA SER A 80 -9.27 -6.57 0.59
C SER A 80 -8.76 -6.48 -0.85
N PHE A 81 -9.18 -5.46 -1.60
CA PHE A 81 -8.88 -5.29 -3.02
C PHE A 81 -8.25 -3.92 -3.28
N THR A 82 -7.36 -3.86 -4.27
CA THR A 82 -6.89 -2.60 -4.85
C THR A 82 -7.97 -2.06 -5.77
N LEU A 83 -8.49 -0.86 -5.46
CA LEU A 83 -9.47 -0.18 -6.29
C LEU A 83 -8.75 0.80 -7.22
N LEU A 84 -9.10 0.76 -8.51
CA LEU A 84 -8.60 1.67 -9.53
C LEU A 84 -9.76 2.43 -10.16
N PRO A 85 -9.54 3.65 -10.69
CA PRO A 85 -10.51 4.29 -11.58
C PRO A 85 -10.85 3.37 -12.76
N THR A 86 -12.12 3.33 -13.18
CA THR A 86 -12.61 2.39 -14.21
C THR A 86 -11.76 2.41 -15.48
N GLY A 87 -11.41 3.60 -15.99
CA GLY A 87 -10.59 3.71 -17.20
C GLY A 87 -9.17 3.16 -17.05
N LEU A 88 -8.61 3.17 -15.84
CA LEU A 88 -7.31 2.55 -15.57
C LEU A 88 -7.42 1.03 -15.46
N ALA A 89 -8.50 0.54 -14.83
CA ALA A 89 -8.78 -0.89 -14.76
C ALA A 89 -9.01 -1.50 -16.15
N GLU A 90 -9.79 -0.84 -17.01
CA GLU A 90 -10.03 -1.29 -18.38
C GLU A 90 -8.74 -1.36 -19.21
N GLN A 91 -7.83 -0.39 -19.05
CA GLN A 91 -6.53 -0.43 -19.73
C GLN A 91 -5.66 -1.58 -19.25
N LEU A 92 -5.67 -1.86 -17.95
CA LEU A 92 -4.95 -2.98 -17.36
C LEU A 92 -5.51 -4.33 -17.85
N ASP A 93 -6.84 -4.47 -17.89
CA ASP A 93 -7.51 -5.69 -18.36
C ASP A 93 -7.31 -5.96 -19.86
N ALA A 94 -7.12 -4.89 -20.66
CA ALA A 94 -6.78 -5.00 -22.08
C ALA A 94 -5.32 -5.44 -22.32
N PHE A 95 -4.46 -5.37 -21.30
CA PHE A 95 -3.09 -5.86 -21.42
C PHE A 95 -3.10 -7.39 -21.49
N PRO A 96 -2.55 -8.00 -22.56
CA PRO A 96 -2.59 -9.44 -22.71
C PRO A 96 -1.85 -10.11 -21.54
N PRO A 97 -2.38 -11.21 -20.98
CA PRO A 97 -1.67 -11.94 -19.95
C PRO A 97 -0.30 -12.39 -20.50
N PRO A 98 0.74 -12.46 -19.66
CA PRO A 98 2.04 -12.94 -20.10
C PRO A 98 1.86 -14.30 -20.78
N THR A 99 2.30 -14.39 -22.04
CA THR A 99 2.28 -15.64 -22.78
C THR A 99 3.21 -16.61 -22.05
N SER A 100 2.64 -17.63 -21.40
CA SER A 100 3.45 -18.64 -20.74
C SER A 100 4.20 -19.40 -21.84
N ASN A 101 5.49 -19.13 -22.00
CA ASN A 101 6.38 -20.08 -22.66
C ASN A 101 6.49 -21.29 -21.73
N ARG A 102 5.63 -22.28 -21.98
CA ARG A 102 5.90 -23.67 -21.60
C ARG A 102 6.98 -24.22 -22.51
#